data_AF-A0A7C2QEB2-F1
#
_entry.id   AF-A0A7C2QEB2-F1
#
_cell.length_a   1.000
_cell.length_b   1.000
_cell.length_c   1.000
_cell.angle_alpha   90.00
_cell.angle_beta   90.00
_cell.angle_gamma   90.00
#
_symmetry.space_group_name_H-M   'P 1'
#
loop_
_entity.id
_entity.type
_entity.pdbx_description
1 polymer ?
#
loop_
_entity_poly.entity_id
_entity_poly.type
_entity_poly.pdbx_seq_one_letter_code
_entity_poly.pdbx_strand_id
1 'polypeptide(L)'
;MNVSGTGFDAPNIDCVALIRPTLSPGLYYQMVGRGFRLHPGKTDCLILDFGGNVLRHGPVDQLRVNGIGSNGTGPAPAKECPDCHEVI
;
A
#
# COMPACT_ATOMS: atom_id res chain seq x y z
N MET A 1 2.32 18.43 -7.76
CA MET A 1 2.34 17.37 -8.79
C MET A 1 1.48 16.23 -8.31
N ASN A 2 0.28 16.07 -8.85
CA ASN A 2 -0.62 14.98 -8.51
C ASN A 2 -0.51 13.95 -9.63
N VAL A 3 0.20 12.84 -9.42
CA VAL A 3 0.06 11.66 -10.30
C VAL A 3 -1.29 11.04 -9.98
N SER A 4 -2.27 11.51 -10.74
CA SER A 4 -3.69 11.21 -10.61
C SER A 4 -3.94 9.72 -10.84
N GLY A 5 -4.50 9.02 -9.84
CA GLY A 5 -5.32 7.80 -9.99
C GLY A 5 -4.70 6.51 -10.58
N THR A 6 -3.76 6.61 -11.51
CA THR A 6 -3.01 5.52 -12.11
C THR A 6 -1.59 5.62 -11.56
N GLY A 7 -1.27 4.73 -10.63
CA GLY A 7 0.05 4.74 -9.99
C GLY A 7 1.15 4.69 -11.05
N PHE A 8 2.14 5.55 -10.93
CA PHE A 8 3.40 5.41 -11.66
C PHE A 8 3.92 3.98 -11.46
N ASP A 9 4.02 3.23 -12.55
CA ASP A 9 4.37 1.81 -12.57
C ASP A 9 5.67 1.61 -13.34
N ALA A 10 6.77 1.59 -12.60
CA ALA A 10 8.08 1.29 -13.12
C ALA A 10 8.69 0.18 -12.22
N PRO A 11 8.91 -1.04 -12.72
CA PRO A 11 9.43 -2.14 -11.89
C PRO A 11 10.87 -1.88 -11.40
N ASN A 12 11.61 -1.05 -12.12
CA ASN A 12 12.98 -0.64 -11.81
C ASN A 12 13.08 0.48 -10.75
N ILE A 13 11.98 0.85 -10.07
CA ILE A 13 12.04 1.82 -8.96
C ILE A 13 12.89 1.23 -7.82
N ASP A 14 13.97 1.92 -7.49
CA ASP A 14 14.92 1.62 -6.41
C ASP A 14 14.91 2.70 -5.31
N CYS A 15 14.10 3.76 -5.44
CA CYS A 15 13.97 4.81 -4.45
C CYS A 15 12.56 5.40 -4.40
N VAL A 16 12.02 5.59 -3.18
CA VAL A 16 10.72 6.22 -2.92
C VAL A 16 10.90 7.33 -1.87
N ALA A 17 10.54 8.57 -2.24
CA ALA A 17 10.55 9.71 -1.33
C ALA A 17 9.13 10.06 -0.85
N LEU A 18 8.90 9.98 0.46
CA LEU A 18 7.64 10.35 1.12
C LEU A 18 7.71 11.82 1.54
N ILE A 19 7.22 12.70 0.67
CA ILE A 19 7.22 14.15 0.87
C ILE A 19 5.96 14.68 1.57
N ARG A 20 5.04 13.79 1.97
CA ARG A 20 3.81 14.15 2.65
C ARG A 20 3.53 13.22 3.82
N PRO A 21 3.07 13.74 4.97
CA PRO A 21 2.52 12.91 6.03
C PRO A 21 1.20 12.25 5.58
N THR A 22 0.94 11.04 6.08
CA THR A 22 -0.36 10.36 5.98
C THR A 22 -0.75 9.77 7.32
N LEU A 23 -2.02 9.91 7.69
CA LEU A 23 -2.60 9.23 8.86
C LEU A 23 -3.15 7.84 8.53
N SER A 24 -3.26 7.49 7.25
CA SER A 24 -3.71 6.17 6.82
C SER A 24 -2.52 5.21 6.69
N PRO A 25 -2.49 4.13 7.47
CA PRO A 25 -1.47 3.08 7.35
C PRO A 25 -1.53 2.40 5.98
N GLY A 26 -2.74 2.25 5.42
CA GLY A 26 -2.94 1.70 4.07
C GLY A 26 -2.36 2.59 2.97
N LEU A 27 -2.57 3.92 3.06
CA LEU A 27 -1.94 4.84 2.10
C LEU A 27 -0.42 4.85 2.22
N TYR A 28 0.12 4.75 3.44
CA TYR A 28 1.56 4.61 3.67
C TYR A 28 2.11 3.34 2.98
N TYR A 29 1.44 2.19 3.16
CA TYR A 29 1.80 0.95 2.48
C TYR A 29 1.73 1.08 0.95
N GLN A 30 0.67 1.70 0.41
CA GLN A 30 0.52 1.90 -1.03
C GLN A 30 1.57 2.82 -1.64
N MET A 31 2.08 3.80 -0.87
CA MET A 31 3.18 4.67 -1.31
C MET A 31 4.49 3.89 -1.40
N VAL A 32 4.86 3.19 -0.33
CA VAL A 32 6.11 2.42 -0.25
C VAL A 32 6.08 1.22 -1.21
N GLY A 33 4.91 0.59 -1.37
CA GLY A 33 4.70 -0.58 -2.21
C GLY A 33 5.00 -0.37 -3.70
N ARG A 34 5.20 0.87 -4.15
CA ARG A 34 5.68 1.17 -5.51
C ARG A 34 7.11 0.67 -5.74
N GLY A 35 7.93 0.58 -4.69
CA GLY A 35 9.30 0.08 -4.75
C GLY A 35 9.45 -1.45 -4.65
N PHE A 36 8.40 -2.17 -4.26
CA PHE A 36 8.49 -3.60 -3.91
C PHE A 36 8.55 -4.56 -5.10
N ARG A 37 8.33 -4.08 -6.33
CA ARG A 37 8.38 -4.96 -7.51
C ARG A 37 9.79 -5.50 -7.70
N LEU A 38 9.93 -6.78 -8.02
CA LEU A 38 11.24 -7.34 -8.33
C LEU A 38 11.69 -6.89 -9.73
N HIS A 39 12.99 -6.63 -9.90
CA HIS A 39 13.59 -6.27 -11.18
C HIS A 39 15.03 -6.80 -11.26
N PRO A 40 15.49 -7.35 -12.40
CA PRO A 40 16.89 -7.76 -12.56
C PRO A 40 17.86 -6.62 -12.23
N GLY A 41 18.86 -6.89 -11.40
CA GLY A 41 19.84 -5.88 -10.97
C GLY A 41 19.39 -4.95 -9.85
N LYS A 42 18.16 -5.08 -9.34
CA LYS A 42 17.70 -4.35 -8.16
C LYS A 42 17.89 -5.19 -6.90
N THR A 43 18.75 -4.73 -6.00
CA THR A 43 19.05 -5.38 -4.72
C THR A 43 18.11 -4.95 -3.60
N ASP A 44 17.75 -3.68 -3.60
CA ASP A 44 16.97 -3.04 -2.55
C ASP A 44 16.20 -1.84 -3.12
N CYS A 45 15.32 -1.27 -2.29
CA CYS A 45 14.63 -0.03 -2.59
C CYS A 45 14.75 0.92 -1.38
N LEU A 46 15.38 2.07 -1.59
CA LEU A 46 15.59 3.08 -0.57
C LEU A 46 14.31 3.87 -0.28
N ILE A 47 13.93 3.98 0.99
CA ILE A 47 12.76 4.76 1.43
C ILE A 47 13.23 6.01 2.17
N LEU A 48 12.95 7.19 1.61
CA LEU A 48 13.27 8.49 2.21
C LEU A 48 12.00 9.12 2.79
N ASP A 49 11.89 9.20 4.11
CA ASP A 49 10.69 9.69 4.79
C ASP A 49 10.86 11.10 5.36
N PHE A 50 10.35 12.10 4.66
CA PHE A 50 10.28 13.49 5.12
C PHE A 50 8.92 13.83 5.77
N GLY A 51 7.94 12.92 5.69
CA GLY A 51 6.60 13.09 6.25
C GLY A 51 6.43 12.53 7.66
N GLY A 52 7.44 11.86 8.21
CA GLY A 52 7.37 11.20 9.52
C GLY A 52 6.34 10.07 9.55
N ASN A 53 6.17 9.36 8.44
CA ASN A 53 5.27 8.22 8.30
C ASN A 53 5.80 6.97 9.02
N VAL A 54 7.11 6.71 8.94
CA VAL A 54 7.77 5.59 9.64
C VAL A 54 7.63 5.76 11.15
N LEU A 55 7.83 6.97 11.66
CA LEU A 55 7.65 7.27 13.09
C LEU A 55 6.20 7.09 13.55
N ARG A 56 5.23 7.27 12.66
CA ARG A 56 3.80 7.22 12.97
C ARG A 56 3.21 5.82 12.87
N HIS A 57 3.59 5.07 11.85
CA HIS A 57 3.00 3.75 11.52
C HIS A 57 3.92 2.58 11.87
N GLY A 58 5.19 2.86 12.19
CA GLY A 58 6.23 1.87 12.35
C GLY A 58 6.88 1.47 11.01
N PRO A 59 7.82 0.52 11.05
CA PRO A 59 8.42 -0.08 9.86
C PRO A 59 7.36 -0.65 8.91
N VAL A 60 7.59 -0.54 7.59
CA VAL A 60 6.59 -0.94 6.58
C VAL A 60 6.26 -2.45 6.62
N ASP A 61 7.22 -3.28 7.04
CA ASP A 61 7.09 -4.73 7.25
C ASP A 61 6.30 -5.09 8.52
N GLN A 62 6.12 -4.13 9.43
CA GLN A 62 5.46 -4.34 10.73
C GLN A 62 4.15 -3.57 10.87
N LEU A 63 3.67 -2.98 9.77
CA LEU A 63 2.43 -2.22 9.69
C LEU A 63 1.25 -3.01 10.29
N ARG A 64 0.64 -2.45 11.33
CA ARG A 64 -0.59 -2.97 11.92
C ARG A 64 -1.76 -2.19 11.36
N VAL A 65 -2.54 -2.82 10.48
CA VAL A 65 -3.85 -2.28 10.09
C VAL A 65 -4.82 -2.71 11.17
N ASN A 66 -5.21 -1.79 12.05
CA ASN A 66 -6.33 -2.02 12.95
C ASN A 66 -7.53 -2.35 12.05
N GLY A 67 -8.01 -3.58 12.16
CA GLY A 67 -9.08 -4.09 11.31
C GLY A 67 -10.23 -3.08 11.24
N ILE A 68 -10.79 -2.92 10.04
CA ILE A 68 -12.10 -2.30 9.86
C ILE A 68 -12.98 -2.87 10.97
N GLY A 69 -13.47 -2.01 11.87
CA GLY A 69 -14.08 -2.44 13.13
C GLY A 69 -14.97 -3.66 12.94
N SER A 70 -14.67 -4.72 13.66
CA SER A 70 -15.46 -5.95 13.71
C SER A 70 -16.77 -5.70 14.46
N ASN A 71 -17.63 -4.83 13.94
CA ASN A 71 -19.02 -4.70 14.35
C ASN A 71 -19.95 -5.37 13.33
N GLY A 72 -19.49 -6.46 12.73
CA GLY A 72 -20.30 -7.31 11.86
C GLY A 72 -19.97 -8.78 12.14
N THR A 73 -20.84 -9.46 12.89
CA THR A 73 -20.88 -10.93 12.98
C THR A 73 -21.46 -11.51 11.69
N GLY A 74 -20.83 -11.21 10.57
CA GLY A 74 -21.26 -11.68 9.25
C GLY A 74 -20.04 -12.14 8.44
N PRO A 75 -20.18 -13.15 7.58
CA PRO A 75 -19.15 -13.48 6.62
C PRO A 75 -18.81 -12.23 5.81
N ALA A 76 -17.51 -12.06 5.47
CA ALA A 76 -17.07 -10.99 4.59
C ALA A 76 -17.96 -10.99 3.33
N PRO A 77 -18.50 -9.83 2.90
CA PRO A 77 -19.39 -9.79 1.74
C PRO A 77 -18.58 -10.03 0.48
N ALA A 78 -18.41 -11.30 0.12
CA ALA A 78 -18.07 -11.74 -1.21
C ALA A 78 -19.23 -11.35 -2.13
N LYS A 79 -18.96 -10.62 -3.22
CA LYS A 79 -19.98 -10.35 -4.23
C LYS A 79 -19.85 -11.41 -5.30
N GLU A 80 -20.86 -12.26 -5.42
CA GLU A 80 -20.93 -13.23 -6.52
C GLU A 80 -21.42 -12.52 -7.79
N CYS A 81 -20.73 -12.75 -8.90
CA CYS A 81 -21.18 -12.31 -10.21
C CYS A 81 -22.48 -13.06 -10.58
N PRO A 82 -23.60 -12.37 -10.91
CA PRO A 82 -24.88 -13.03 -11.21
C PRO A 82 -24.88 -13.87 -12.50
N ASP A 83 -23.88 -13.70 -13.37
CA ASP A 83 -23.79 -14.41 -14.66
C ASP A 83 -22.90 -15.66 -14.61
N CYS A 84 -21.81 -15.63 -13.83
CA CYS A 84 -20.82 -16.72 -13.80
C CYS A 84 -20.57 -17.32 -12.41
N HIS A 85 -21.25 -16.81 -11.36
CA HIS A 85 -21.09 -17.23 -9.96
C HIS A 85 -19.64 -17.24 -9.44
N GLU A 86 -18.75 -16.49 -10.08
CA GLU A 86 -17.40 -16.29 -9.59
C GLU A 86 -17.42 -15.28 -8.43
N VAL A 87 -16.64 -15.59 -7.39
CA VAL A 87 -16.49 -14.75 -6.19
C VAL A 87 -15.49 -13.63 -6.49
N ILE A 88 -15.95 -12.38 -6.42
CA ILE A 88 -15.14 -11.16 -6.57
C ILE A 88 -14.89 -10.50 -5.22
#